data_AF-A0A2K3M4Q2-F1
#
_entry.id   AF-A0A2K3M4Q2-F1
#
_cell.length_a   1.000
_cell.length_b   1.000
_cell.length_c   1.000
_cell.angle_alpha   90.00
_cell.angle_beta   90.00
_cell.angle_gamma   90.00
#
_symmetry.space_group_name_H-M   'P 1'
#
loop_
_entity.id
_entity.type
_entity.pdbx_description
1 polymer ?
#
loop_
_entity_poly.entity_id
_entity_poly.type
_entity_poly.pdbx_seq_one_letter_code
_entity_poly.pdbx_strand_id
1 'polypeptide(L)'
;MDRRYCYKDLLPFMVLVGNECIITGVYTLFKAATLQGMSKYVFVAYSYTVSTIFLFPVYFFYRRSRVVPQLRFSILFKIALLGVIGCSAQIMGYAGISYSSPTLSSAIGNLIPAFTFMLAAICRFHPLSFN
;
A
#
# COMPACT_ATOMS: atom_id res chain seq x y z
N MET A 1 -32.51 -13.52 -4.50
CA MET A 1 -31.11 -13.78 -4.09
C MET A 1 -30.12 -12.81 -4.75
N ASP A 2 -30.55 -12.01 -5.73
CA ASP A 2 -29.72 -11.14 -6.57
C ASP A 2 -29.07 -9.95 -5.85
N ARG A 3 -29.74 -9.39 -4.84
CA ARG A 3 -29.26 -8.18 -4.15
C ARG A 3 -27.95 -8.39 -3.37
N ARG A 4 -27.67 -9.62 -2.89
CA ARG A 4 -26.42 -9.97 -2.21
C ARG A 4 -25.27 -10.29 -3.17
N TYR A 5 -25.57 -10.77 -4.37
CA TYR A 5 -24.56 -10.99 -5.42
C TYR A 5 -24.09 -9.65 -5.99
N CYS A 6 -25.05 -8.79 -6.38
CA CYS A 6 -24.72 -7.45 -6.86
C CYS A 6 -23.91 -6.64 -5.82
N TYR A 7 -24.22 -6.75 -4.53
CA TYR A 7 -23.43 -6.10 -3.46
C TYR A 7 -22.01 -6.67 -3.32
N LYS A 8 -21.84 -7.98 -3.51
CA LYS A 8 -20.50 -8.62 -3.50
C LYS A 8 -19.64 -8.20 -4.69
N ASP A 9 -20.24 -7.89 -5.84
CA ASP A 9 -19.52 -7.40 -7.01
C ASP A 9 -19.32 -5.87 -6.99
N LEU A 10 -20.26 -5.12 -6.39
CA LEU A 10 -20.16 -3.66 -6.23
C LEU A 10 -19.17 -3.25 -5.13
N LEU A 11 -19.08 -4.01 -4.05
CA LEU A 11 -18.15 -3.76 -2.95
C LEU A 11 -16.68 -3.58 -3.41
N PRO A 12 -16.07 -4.53 -4.15
CA PRO A 12 -14.69 -4.39 -4.60
C PRO A 12 -14.52 -3.19 -5.53
N PHE A 13 -15.52 -2.87 -6.36
CA PHE A 13 -15.49 -1.69 -7.21
C PHE A 13 -15.46 -0.39 -6.38
N MET A 14 -16.35 -0.25 -5.39
CA MET A 14 -16.39 0.91 -4.52
C MET A 14 -15.09 1.07 -3.70
N VAL A 15 -14.52 -0.05 -3.25
CA VAL A 15 -13.23 -0.06 -2.55
C VAL A 15 -12.09 0.39 -3.48
N LEU A 16 -12.05 -0.09 -4.73
CA LEU A 16 -11.06 0.31 -5.72
C LEU A 16 -11.15 1.81 -6.02
N VAL A 17 -12.35 2.31 -6.32
CA VAL A 17 -12.55 3.74 -6.60
C VAL A 17 -12.16 4.60 -5.39
N GLY A 18 -12.57 4.20 -4.18
CA GLY A 18 -12.17 4.87 -2.95
C GLY A 18 -10.66 4.88 -2.75
N ASN A 19 -9.99 3.75 -3.00
CA ASN A 19 -8.54 3.63 -2.91
C ASN A 19 -7.81 4.56 -3.89
N GLU A 20 -8.23 4.61 -5.15
CA GLU A 20 -7.62 5.51 -6.15
C GLU A 20 -7.80 6.99 -5.80
N CYS A 21 -8.98 7.35 -5.26
CA CYS A 21 -9.23 8.70 -4.77
C CYS A 21 -8.29 9.06 -3.60
N ILE A 22 -8.09 8.14 -2.65
CA ILE A 22 -7.19 8.33 -1.51
C ILE A 22 -5.74 8.49 -2.00
N ILE A 23 -5.27 7.62 -2.88
CA ILE A 23 -3.90 7.66 -3.43
C ILE A 23 -3.65 8.99 -4.14
N THR A 24 -4.56 9.40 -5.03
CA THR A 24 -4.44 10.66 -5.78
C THR A 24 -4.47 11.88 -4.85
N GLY A 25 -5.32 11.84 -3.82
CA GLY A 25 -5.39 12.87 -2.78
C GLY A 25 -4.09 12.98 -2.00
N VAL A 26 -3.50 11.86 -1.58
CA VAL A 26 -2.21 11.82 -0.87
C VAL A 26 -1.08 12.38 -1.72
N TYR A 27 -0.99 12.03 -3.01
CA TYR A 27 0.03 12.58 -3.90
C TYR A 27 -0.12 14.09 -4.11
N THR A 28 -1.35 14.58 -4.18
CA THR A 28 -1.63 16.02 -4.28
C THR A 28 -1.24 16.76 -3.01
N LEU A 29 -1.63 16.22 -1.84
CA LEU A 29 -1.23 16.74 -0.52
C LEU A 29 0.29 16.74 -0.35
N PHE A 30 0.96 15.65 -0.72
CA PHE A 30 2.41 15.54 -0.69
C PHE A 30 3.06 16.63 -1.55
N LYS A 31 2.57 16.83 -2.78
CA LYS A 31 3.09 17.87 -3.67
C LYS A 31 2.85 19.27 -3.10
N ALA A 32 1.67 19.54 -2.54
CA ALA A 32 1.37 20.80 -1.87
C ALA A 32 2.28 21.05 -0.64
N ALA A 33 2.52 20.04 0.18
CA ALA A 33 3.39 20.14 1.35
C ALA A 33 4.86 20.37 0.96
N THR A 34 5.33 19.69 -0.10
CA THR A 34 6.69 19.85 -0.61
C THR A 34 6.89 21.24 -1.24
N LEU A 35 5.85 21.81 -1.89
CA LEU A 35 5.87 23.19 -2.38
C LEU A 35 6.02 24.23 -1.24
N GLN A 36 5.52 23.91 -0.05
CA GLN A 36 5.73 24.72 1.16
C GLN A 36 7.08 24.46 1.84
N GLY A 37 7.98 23.68 1.22
CA GLY A 37 9.32 23.38 1.73
C GLY A 37 9.40 22.17 2.67
N MET A 38 8.33 21.38 2.82
CA MET A 38 8.36 20.17 3.65
C MET A 38 9.23 19.09 3.01
N SER A 39 10.15 18.50 3.78
CA SER A 39 10.97 17.39 3.31
C SER A 39 10.15 16.08 3.22
N LYS A 40 10.38 15.32 2.15
CA LYS A 40 9.74 14.03 1.91
C LYS A 40 9.89 13.02 3.06
N TYR A 41 11.03 13.05 3.75
CA TYR A 41 11.28 12.17 4.89
C TYR A 41 10.36 12.51 6.07
N VAL A 42 10.12 13.80 6.28
CA VAL A 42 9.23 14.29 7.35
C VAL A 42 7.79 13.91 7.04
N PHE A 43 7.35 14.06 5.79
CA PHE A 43 6.00 13.64 5.36
C PHE A 43 5.77 12.14 5.57
N VAL A 44 6.74 11.32 5.18
CA VAL A 44 6.69 9.86 5.36
C VAL A 44 6.64 9.50 6.85
N ALA A 45 7.48 10.12 7.68
CA ALA A 45 7.50 9.88 9.13
C ALA A 45 6.15 10.23 9.79
N TYR A 46 5.55 11.37 9.46
CA TYR A 46 4.22 11.75 9.96
C TYR A 46 3.15 10.75 9.52
N SER A 47 3.16 10.35 8.26
CA SER A 47 2.17 9.41 7.71
C SER A 47 2.21 8.05 8.42
N TYR A 48 3.41 7.50 8.67
CA TYR A 48 3.56 6.25 9.43
C TYR A 48 3.18 6.40 10.89
N THR A 49 3.48 7.53 11.52
CA THR A 49 3.12 7.80 12.92
C THR A 49 1.60 7.86 13.09
N VAL A 50 0.90 8.60 12.23
CA VAL A 50 -0.56 8.69 12.23
C VAL A 50 -1.18 7.32 11.96
N SER A 51 -0.66 6.57 10.98
CA SER A 51 -1.12 5.22 10.68
C SER A 51 -0.96 4.28 11.88
N THR A 52 0.16 4.36 12.58
CA THR A 52 0.42 3.56 13.78
C THR A 52 -0.55 3.90 14.89
N ILE A 53 -0.77 5.20 15.16
CA ILE A 53 -1.73 5.67 16.18
C ILE A 53 -3.15 5.20 15.85
N PHE A 54 -3.53 5.18 14.57
CA PHE A 54 -4.86 4.74 14.15
C PHE A 54 -5.02 3.21 14.20
N LEU A 55 -3.99 2.46 13.77
CA LEU A 55 -4.00 1.00 13.79
C LEU A 55 -3.86 0.42 15.20
N PHE A 56 -3.18 1.11 16.10
CA PHE A 56 -2.94 0.65 17.47
C PHE A 56 -4.23 0.32 18.26
N PRO A 57 -5.24 1.21 18.35
CA PRO A 57 -6.50 0.89 19.03
C PRO A 57 -7.27 -0.21 18.31
N VAL A 58 -7.31 -0.20 16.97
CA VAL A 58 -7.97 -1.25 16.17
C VAL A 58 -7.37 -2.61 16.48
N TYR A 59 -6.05 -2.70 16.49
CA TYR A 59 -5.32 -3.90 16.87
C TYR A 59 -5.64 -4.33 18.30
N PHE A 60 -5.67 -3.41 19.26
CA PHE A 60 -5.99 -3.72 20.65
C PHE A 60 -7.39 -4.33 20.82
N PHE A 61 -8.40 -3.77 20.15
CA PHE A 61 -9.76 -4.31 20.18
C PHE A 61 -9.86 -5.68 19.48
N TYR A 62 -9.19 -5.86 18.34
CA TYR A 62 -9.24 -7.12 17.57
C TYR A 62 -8.43 -8.26 18.22
N ARG A 63 -7.34 -7.93 18.94
CA ARG A 63 -6.48 -8.89 19.63
C ARG A 63 -7.22 -9.69 20.70
N ARG A 64 -8.30 -9.14 21.28
CA ARG A 64 -9.15 -9.86 22.23
C ARG A 64 -9.83 -11.11 21.62
N SER A 65 -9.93 -11.20 20.30
CA SER A 65 -10.67 -12.26 19.61
C SER A 65 -9.79 -13.32 18.92
N ARG A 66 -8.45 -13.19 18.90
CA ARG A 66 -7.55 -14.08 18.14
C ARG A 66 -6.33 -14.51 18.94
N VAL A 67 -6.06 -15.82 18.96
CA VAL A 67 -4.78 -16.39 19.40
C VAL A 67 -3.72 -16.01 18.38
N VAL A 68 -2.79 -15.14 18.77
CA VAL A 68 -1.74 -14.64 17.88
C VAL A 68 -0.66 -15.73 17.74
N PRO A 69 -0.22 -16.11 16.52
CA PRO A 69 0.86 -17.07 16.33
C PRO A 69 2.15 -16.60 17.03
N GLN A 70 2.91 -17.54 17.58
CA GLN A 70 4.18 -17.21 18.24
C GLN A 70 5.14 -16.56 17.24
N LEU A 71 5.55 -15.31 17.53
CA LEU A 71 6.49 -14.55 16.71
C LEU A 71 7.88 -15.18 16.81
N ARG A 72 8.24 -16.00 15.82
CA ARG A 72 9.61 -16.51 15.67
C ARG A 72 10.53 -15.42 15.13
N PHE A 73 11.80 -15.43 15.54
CA PHE A 73 12.81 -14.46 15.10
C PHE A 73 12.93 -14.38 13.56
N SER A 74 12.82 -15.52 12.86
CA SER A 74 12.80 -15.56 11.39
C SER A 74 11.65 -14.75 10.78
N ILE A 75 10.46 -14.75 11.42
CA ILE A 75 9.30 -13.99 10.96
C ILE A 75 9.53 -12.50 11.18
N LEU A 76 10.08 -12.12 12.35
CA LEU A 76 10.43 -10.73 12.64
C LEU A 76 11.43 -10.18 11.63
N PHE A 77 12.46 -10.97 11.28
CA PHE A 77 13.43 -10.58 10.26
C PHE A 77 12.79 -10.38 8.88
N LYS A 78 11.89 -11.28 8.47
CA LYS A 78 11.14 -11.13 7.21
C LYS A 78 10.26 -9.88 7.20
N ILE A 79 9.57 -9.60 8.29
CA ILE A 79 8.74 -8.39 8.44
C ILE A 79 9.63 -7.13 8.38
N ALA A 80 10.78 -7.14 9.08
CA ALA A 80 11.71 -6.03 9.07
C ALA A 80 12.26 -5.76 7.66
N LEU A 81 12.70 -6.81 6.95
CA LEU A 81 13.13 -6.68 5.55
C LEU A 81 12.03 -6.11 4.66
N LEU A 82 10.80 -6.62 4.79
CA LEU A 82 9.66 -6.14 4.02
C LEU A 82 9.34 -4.66 4.33
N GLY A 83 9.46 -4.27 5.60
CA GLY A 83 9.29 -2.88 6.04
C GLY A 83 10.37 -1.94 5.47
N VAL A 84 11.64 -2.37 5.45
CA VAL A 84 12.74 -1.59 4.86
C VAL A 84 12.54 -1.41 3.36
N ILE A 85 12.19 -2.49 2.64
CA ILE A 85 11.90 -2.45 1.20
C ILE A 85 10.69 -1.53 0.92
N GLY A 86 9.63 -1.62 1.72
CA GLY A 86 8.46 -0.76 1.58
C GLY A 86 8.76 0.71 1.83
N CYS A 87 9.53 1.02 2.88
CA CYS A 87 9.93 2.40 3.20
C CYS A 87 10.83 3.01 2.12
N SER A 88 11.81 2.25 1.62
CA SER A 88 12.69 2.73 0.55
C SER A 88 11.93 2.97 -0.74
N ALA A 89 11.03 2.06 -1.12
CA ALA A 89 10.15 2.22 -2.28
C ALA A 89 9.27 3.47 -2.16
N GLN A 90 8.68 3.72 -0.99
CA GLN A 90 7.85 4.92 -0.74
C GLN A 90 8.65 6.21 -0.89
N ILE A 91 9.84 6.30 -0.27
CA ILE A 91 10.70 7.48 -0.38
C ILE A 91 11.12 7.74 -1.83
N MET A 92 11.44 6.67 -2.58
CA MET A 92 11.81 6.77 -3.99
C MET A 92 10.62 7.18 -4.86
N GLY A 93 9.42 6.68 -4.57
CA GLY A 93 8.17 7.10 -5.22
C GLY A 93 7.87 8.58 -5.00
N TYR A 94 7.94 9.05 -3.76
CA TYR A 94 7.77 10.48 -3.44
C TYR A 94 8.85 11.37 -4.06
N ALA A 95 10.09 10.89 -4.15
CA ALA A 95 11.13 11.59 -4.90
C ALA A 95 10.76 11.69 -6.40
N GLY A 96 10.28 10.60 -7.01
CA GLY A 96 9.78 10.58 -8.38
C GLY A 96 8.63 11.54 -8.62
N ILE A 97 7.67 11.63 -7.69
CA ILE A 97 6.56 12.59 -7.76
C ILE A 97 7.06 14.03 -7.65
N SER A 98 8.06 14.30 -6.81
CA SER A 98 8.65 15.64 -6.68
C SER A 98 9.36 16.09 -7.95
N TYR A 99 10.04 15.19 -8.66
CA TYR A 99 10.67 15.46 -9.95
C TYR A 99 9.69 15.42 -11.13
N SER A 100 8.45 14.96 -10.90
CA SER A 100 7.46 14.71 -11.95
C SER A 100 6.07 15.26 -11.60
N SER A 101 5.04 14.74 -12.27
CA SER A 101 3.63 15.05 -11.99
C SER A 101 2.94 13.90 -11.24
N PRO A 102 1.96 14.21 -10.36
CA PRO A 102 1.11 13.19 -9.76
C PRO A 102 0.42 12.31 -10.81
N THR A 103 0.07 12.89 -11.97
CA THR A 103 -0.53 12.18 -13.10
C THR A 103 0.39 11.11 -13.68
N LEU A 104 1.69 11.42 -13.89
CA LEU A 104 2.66 10.42 -14.35
C LEU A 104 2.81 9.29 -13.33
N SER A 105 2.88 9.62 -12.03
CA SER A 105 2.96 8.61 -10.98
C SER A 105 1.73 7.70 -10.95
N SER A 106 0.54 8.25 -11.18
CA SER A 106 -0.70 7.48 -11.29
C SER A 106 -0.68 6.57 -12.53
N ALA A 107 -0.16 7.05 -13.67
CA ALA A 107 -0.03 6.24 -14.88
C ALA A 107 0.95 5.07 -14.71
N ILE A 108 2.08 5.27 -14.02
CA ILE A 108 3.02 4.19 -13.66
C ILE A 108 2.34 3.21 -12.70
N GLY A 109 1.46 3.69 -11.81
CA GLY A 109 0.66 2.85 -10.93
C GLY A 109 -0.14 1.76 -11.66
N ASN A 110 -0.65 2.07 -12.87
CA ASN A 110 -1.38 1.10 -13.68
C ASN A 110 -0.52 -0.07 -14.20
N LEU A 111 0.82 0.06 -14.17
CA LEU A 111 1.76 -0.99 -14.57
C LEU A 111 2.10 -1.94 -13.41
N ILE A 112 1.74 -1.61 -12.17
CA ILE A 112 2.04 -2.43 -10.98
C ILE A 112 1.52 -3.87 -11.13
N PRO A 113 0.28 -4.14 -11.60
CA PRO A 113 -0.20 -5.51 -11.79
C PRO A 113 0.62 -6.30 -12.82
N ALA A 114 1.01 -5.67 -13.92
CA ALA A 114 1.81 -6.30 -14.97
C ALA A 114 3.23 -6.66 -14.46
N PHE A 115 3.86 -5.75 -13.73
CA PHE A 115 5.18 -5.99 -13.13
C PHE A 115 5.12 -7.09 -12.05
N THR A 116 4.06 -7.08 -11.24
CA THR A 116 3.82 -8.12 -10.23
C THR A 116 3.67 -9.50 -10.88
N PHE A 117 2.96 -9.61 -12.00
CA PHE A 117 2.83 -10.86 -12.75
C PHE A 117 4.16 -11.35 -13.32
N MET A 118 4.98 -10.44 -13.89
CA MET A 118 6.32 -10.78 -14.36
C MET A 118 7.21 -11.30 -13.23
N LEU A 119 7.24 -10.62 -12.08
CA LEU A 119 8.01 -11.08 -10.91
C LEU A 119 7.53 -12.44 -10.42
N ALA A 120 6.20 -12.66 -10.36
CA ALA A 120 5.63 -13.94 -9.96
C ALA A 120 6.04 -15.09 -10.91
N ALA A 121 6.10 -14.81 -12.22
CA ALA A 121 6.57 -15.75 -13.24
C ALA A 121 8.07 -16.06 -13.07
N ILE A 122 8.92 -15.03 -12.91
CA ILE A 122 10.38 -15.19 -12.73
C ILE A 122 10.69 -15.96 -11.45
N CYS A 123 10.01 -15.63 -10.36
CA CYS A 123 10.21 -16.29 -9.06
C CYS A 123 9.50 -17.66 -8.95
N ARG A 124 8.87 -18.13 -10.04
CA ARG A 124 8.20 -19.44 -10.14
C ARG A 124 7.20 -19.69 -9.01
N PHE A 125 6.44 -18.66 -8.63
CA PHE A 125 5.39 -18.77 -7.60
C PHE A 125 4.06 -19.33 -8.15
N HIS A 126 4.01 -19.77 -9.42
CA HIS A 126 2.80 -20.29 -10.05
C HIS A 126 3.03 -21.66 -10.73
N PRO A 127 2.19 -22.69 -10.46
CA PRO A 127 1.98 -23.79 -11.39
C PRO A 127 1.10 -23.26 -12.53
N LEU A 128 1.66 -23.12 -13.73
CA LEU A 128 0.95 -22.70 -14.94
C LEU A 128 -0.09 -23.77 -15.30
N SER A 129 -1.32 -23.64 -14.78
CA SER A 129 -2.45 -24.44 -15.27
C SER A 129 -2.94 -23.84 -16.59
N PHE A 130 -2.24 -24.14 -17.67
CA PHE A 130 -2.80 -24.08 -19.02
C PHE A 130 -3.79 -25.24 -19.15
N ASN A 131 -5.08 -24.91 -19.23
CA ASN A 131 -6.10 -25.82 -19.74
C ASN A 131 -6.14 -25.71 -21.26
#